data_AF-A0A2W0B407-F1
#
_entry.id   AF-A0A2W0B407-F1
#
_cell.length_a   1.000
_cell.length_b   1.000
_cell.length_c   1.000
_cell.angle_alpha   90.00
_cell.angle_beta   90.00
_cell.angle_gamma   90.00
#
_symmetry.space_group_name_H-M   'P 1'
#
loop_
_entity.id
_entity.type
_entity.pdbx_description
1 polymer ?
#
loop_
_entity_poly.entity_id
_entity_poly.type
_entity_poly.pdbx_seq_one_letter_code
_entity_poly.pdbx_strand_id
1 'polypeptide(L)' 'MPVFGRQAAEGMATRKKKKKFSATKAVKSLARATIGSPPPVQRIPTLKESRKESKHKQTLGKLLSEE' A
#
# COMPACT_ATOMS: atom_id res chain seq x y z
N MET A 1 18.59 6.90 40.64
CA MET A 1 19.20 5.91 39.73
C MET A 1 18.35 5.87 38.47
N PRO A 2 18.85 6.25 37.28
CA PRO A 2 18.03 6.40 36.07
C PRO A 2 17.76 5.05 35.38
N VAL A 3 16.52 4.88 34.90
CA VAL A 3 16.02 3.74 34.12
C VAL A 3 16.53 3.83 32.69
N PHE A 4 17.34 2.86 32.26
CA PHE A 4 17.86 2.82 30.89
C PHE A 4 16.74 2.43 29.92
N GLY A 5 16.32 3.41 29.10
CA GLY A 5 15.39 3.23 28.00
C GLY A 5 15.96 2.26 26.96
N ARG A 6 15.14 1.29 26.55
CA ARG A 6 15.42 0.33 25.48
C ARG A 6 15.38 1.09 24.14
N GLN A 7 16.54 1.45 23.60
CA GLN A 7 16.64 1.92 22.21
C GLN A 7 16.16 0.82 21.26
N ALA A 8 15.19 1.16 20.42
CA ALA A 8 14.76 0.31 19.31
C ALA A 8 15.91 0.21 18.31
N ALA A 9 16.30 -1.02 17.97
CA ALA A 9 17.25 -1.29 16.91
C ALA A 9 16.66 -0.75 15.60
N GLU A 10 17.25 0.33 15.08
CA GLU A 10 17.06 0.75 13.69
C GLU A 10 17.50 -0.41 12.79
N GLY A 11 16.50 -1.03 12.16
CA GLY A 11 16.68 -2.16 11.29
C GLY A 11 17.58 -1.83 10.10
N MET A 12 18.50 -2.74 9.79
CA MET A 12 19.35 -2.71 8.61
C MET A 12 18.53 -2.36 7.36
N ALA A 13 18.83 -1.23 6.72
CA ALA A 13 18.21 -0.87 5.45
C ALA A 13 18.54 -1.93 4.40
N THR A 14 17.55 -2.72 3.99
CA THR A 14 17.74 -3.73 2.95
C THR A 14 18.11 -3.06 1.64
N ARG A 15 19.19 -3.53 0.99
CA ARG A 15 19.63 -2.97 -0.30
C ARG A 15 18.50 -3.15 -1.33
N LYS A 16 18.00 -2.04 -1.86
CA LYS A 16 16.92 -2.04 -2.85
C LYS A 16 17.40 -2.72 -4.13
N LYS A 17 16.64 -3.71 -4.62
CA LYS A 17 16.96 -4.42 -5.86
C LYS A 17 16.92 -3.46 -7.04
N LYS A 18 17.89 -3.58 -7.95
CA LYS A 18 17.91 -2.83 -9.22
C LYS A 18 16.64 -3.14 -10.01
N LYS A 19 15.91 -2.12 -10.44
CA LYS A 19 14.71 -2.30 -11.27
C LYS A 19 15.14 -2.74 -12.67
N LYS A 20 14.54 -3.83 -13.17
CA LYS A 20 14.77 -4.27 -14.55
C LYS A 20 14.13 -3.29 -15.52
N PHE A 21 14.79 -3.07 -16.66
CA PHE A 21 14.21 -2.32 -17.76
C PHE A 21 12.99 -3.07 -18.32
N SER A 22 11.95 -2.33 -18.68
CA SER A 22 10.76 -2.86 -19.31
C SER A 22 10.26 -1.82 -20.30
N ALA A 23 10.18 -2.19 -21.58
CA ALA A 23 9.78 -1.29 -22.65
C ALA A 23 8.42 -0.63 -22.36
N THR A 24 7.44 -1.40 -21.87
CA THR A 24 6.11 -0.87 -21.52
C THR A 24 6.16 0.17 -20.41
N LYS A 25 7.07 0.04 -19.44
CA LYS A 25 7.25 1.05 -18.39
C LYS A 25 7.87 2.32 -18.95
N ALA A 26 8.88 2.21 -19.82
CA ALA A 26 9.54 3.35 -20.44
C ALA A 26 8.57 4.17 -21.30
N VAL A 27 7.75 3.50 -22.12
CA VAL A 27 6.70 4.16 -22.92
C VAL A 27 5.68 4.87 -22.03
N LYS A 28 5.18 4.19 -20.98
CA LYS A 28 4.22 4.80 -20.05
C LYS A 28 4.79 5.97 -19.27
N SER A 29 6.07 5.95 -18.90
CA SER A 29 6.71 7.09 -18.23
C SER A 29 6.87 8.27 -19.17
N LEU A 30 7.25 8.03 -20.42
CA LEU A 30 7.37 9.09 -21.43
C LEU A 30 6.02 9.74 -21.68
N ALA A 31 4.98 8.94 -21.91
CA ALA A 31 3.62 9.44 -22.14
C ALA A 31 3.11 10.32 -20.97
N ARG A 32 3.43 9.94 -19.72
CA ARG A 32 3.07 10.74 -18.54
C ARG A 32 3.85 12.05 -18.44
N ALA A 33 5.10 12.08 -18.90
CA ALA A 33 5.91 13.29 -18.94
C ALA A 33 5.43 14.26 -20.04
N THR A 34 4.90 13.73 -21.15
CA THR A 34 4.46 14.55 -22.29
C THR A 34 3.01 15.00 -22.19
N ILE A 35 2.09 14.09 -21.84
CA ILE A 35 0.63 14.32 -21.85
C ILE A 35 0.10 14.63 -20.44
N GLY A 36 0.86 14.25 -19.40
CA GLY A 36 0.44 14.32 -18.01
C GLY A 36 0.01 12.97 -17.43
N SER A 37 -0.04 12.87 -16.11
CA SER A 37 -0.55 11.66 -15.45
C SER A 37 -2.08 11.66 -15.49
N PRO A 38 -2.73 10.52 -15.83
CA PRO A 38 -4.17 10.42 -15.68
C PRO A 38 -4.56 10.66 -14.21
N PRO A 39 -5.77 11.21 -13.96
CA PRO A 39 -6.26 11.41 -12.61
C PRO A 39 -6.33 10.07 -11.87
N PRO A 40 -6.15 10.07 -10.54
CA PRO A 40 -6.29 8.86 -9.75
C PRO A 40 -7.74 8.36 -9.84
N VAL A 41 -7.94 7.26 -10.54
CA VAL A 41 -9.26 6.61 -10.63
C VAL A 41 -9.54 5.93 -9.28
N GLN A 42 -10.72 6.21 -8.72
CA GLN A 42 -11.23 5.43 -7.59
C GLN A 42 -11.44 3.99 -8.06
N ARG A 43 -10.61 3.07 -7.56
CA ARG A 43 -10.74 1.65 -7.89
C ARG A 43 -11.97 1.12 -7.17
N ILE A 44 -12.99 0.75 -7.94
CA ILE A 44 -14.06 -0.09 -7.44
C ILE A 44 -13.44 -1.47 -7.14
N PRO A 45 -13.59 -2.00 -5.92
CA PRO A 45 -13.04 -3.30 -5.58
C PRO A 45 -13.59 -4.37 -6.52
N THR A 46 -12.72 -5.26 -6.97
CA THR A 46 -13.14 -6.40 -7.77
C THR A 46 -13.97 -7.37 -6.93
N LEU A 47 -14.80 -8.20 -7.56
CA LEU A 47 -15.63 -9.21 -6.87
C LEU A 47 -14.81 -10.14 -5.93
N LYS A 48 -13.53 -10.35 -6.25
CA LYS A 48 -12.62 -11.14 -5.42
C LYS A 48 -12.16 -10.41 -4.16
N GLU A 49 -12.03 -9.08 -4.21
CA GLU A 49 -11.61 -8.25 -3.09
C GLU A 49 -12.78 -8.04 -2.12
N SER A 50 -13.97 -7.73 -2.62
CA SER A 50 -15.17 -7.58 -1.77
C SER A 50 -15.52 -8.85 -1.00
N ARG A 51 -15.38 -10.03 -1.63
CA ARG A 51 -15.60 -11.32 -0.96
C ARG A 51 -14.60 -11.62 0.17
N LYS A 52 -13.40 -11.02 0.16
CA LYS A 52 -12.43 -11.20 1.25
C LYS A 52 -12.85 -10.40 2.48
N GLU A 53 -13.36 -9.20 2.28
CA GLU A 53 -13.84 -8.32 3.35
C GLU A 53 -15.10 -8.87 4.01
N SER A 54 -16.00 -9.49 3.22
CA SER A 54 -17.23 -10.10 3.73
C SER A 54 -17.07 -11.54 4.24
N LYS A 55 -15.85 -12.11 4.21
CA LYS A 55 -15.64 -13.53 4.55
C LYS A 55 -15.82 -13.80 6.05
N HIS A 56 -15.62 -12.78 6.88
CA HIS A 56 -15.65 -12.90 8.33
C HIS A 56 -16.79 -12.08 8.93
N LYS A 57 -17.36 -12.60 10.03
CA LYS A 57 -18.34 -11.86 10.84
C LYS A 57 -17.71 -10.53 11.29
N GLN A 58 -18.53 -9.49 11.42
CA GLN A 58 -18.07 -8.20 11.93
C GLN A 58 -17.45 -8.38 13.32
N THR A 59 -16.34 -7.68 13.56
CA THR A 59 -15.68 -7.66 14.86
C THR A 59 -16.51 -6.85 15.85
N LEU A 60 -16.40 -7.15 17.15
CA LEU A 60 -17.11 -6.41 18.20
C LEU A 60 -16.85 -4.90 18.11
N GLY A 61 -15.63 -4.49 17.79
CA GLY A 61 -15.30 -3.07 17.61
C GLY A 61 -16.03 -2.40 16.45
N LYS A 62 -16.43 -3.13 15.39
CA LYS A 62 -17.24 -2.56 14.29
C LYS A 62 -18.69 -2.38 14.74
N LEU A 63 -19.24 -3.37 15.43
CA LEU A 63 -20.60 -3.31 15.96
C LEU A 63 -20.76 -2.16 16.97
N LEU A 64 -19.77 -1.97 17.84
CA LEU A 64 -19.77 -0.87 18.82
C LEU A 64 -19.48 0.52 18.21
N SER A 65 -19.02 0.59 16.96
CA SER A 65 -18.77 1.88 16.27
C SER A 65 -19.97 2.34 15.45
N GLU A 66 -20.99 1.49 15.28
CA GLU A 66 -22.21 1.77 14.52
C GLU A 66 -23.39 2.22 15.43
N GLU A 67 -23.22 2.22 16.76
CA GLU A 67 -24.06 2.92 17.76
C GLU A 67 -23.53 4.34 18.05
#